data_AF-A0ABD0Q5F1-F1
#
_entry.id   AF-A0ABD0Q5F1-F1
#
_cell.length_a   1.000
_cell.length_b   1.000
_cell.length_c   1.000
_cell.angle_alpha   90.00
_cell.angle_beta   90.00
_cell.angle_gamma   90.00
#
_symmetry.space_group_name_H-M   'P 1'
#
loop_
_entity.id
_entity.type
_entity.pdbx_description
1 polymer ?
#
loop_
_entity_poly.entity_id
_entity_poly.type
_entity_poly.pdbx_seq_one_letter_code
_entity_poly.pdbx_strand_id
1 'polypeptide(L)' 'VVTVFSDSVDSLCKMWVVERAEVDSEKHLLKAAITLGLFIKKNSPDMKNAVEVAMTGFINNRLTNWISEQGGWVRIRLV' A
#
# COMPACT_ATOMS: atom_id res chain seq x y z
N VAL A 1 -7.73 12.33 -5.84
CA VAL A 1 -6.99 11.09 -6.21
C VAL A 1 -6.18 10.55 -5.04
N VAL A 2 -5.28 11.34 -4.43
CA VAL A 2 -4.42 10.87 -3.32
C VAL A 2 -5.22 10.39 -2.09
N THR A 3 -6.27 11.12 -1.71
CA THR A 3 -7.18 10.74 -0.60
C THR A 3 -7.94 9.45 -0.90
N VAL A 4 -8.62 9.41 -2.06
CA VAL A 4 -9.37 8.24 -2.54
C VAL A 4 -8.49 6.98 -2.62
N PHE A 5 -7.24 7.12 -3.06
CA PHE A 5 -6.28 6.02 -3.10
C PHE A 5 -5.98 5.50 -1.68
N SER A 6 -5.66 6.39 -0.75
CA SER A 6 -5.37 6.04 0.65
C SER A 6 -6.56 5.36 1.32
N ASP A 7 -7.76 5.90 1.14
CA ASP A 7 -9.00 5.32 1.69
C ASP A 7 -9.28 3.92 1.14
N SER A 8 -9.00 3.71 -0.16
CA SER A 8 -9.15 2.41 -0.81
C SER A 8 -8.15 1.37 -0.27
N VAL A 9 -6.91 1.79 -0.01
CA VAL A 9 -5.87 0.95 0.60
C VAL A 9 -6.25 0.55 2.02
N ASP A 10 -6.71 1.51 2.82
CA ASP A 10 -7.16 1.27 4.20
C ASP A 10 -8.36 0.30 4.21
N SER A 11 -9.31 0.46 3.28
CA SER A 11 -10.45 -0.44 3.14
C SER A 11 -10.03 -1.87 2.79
N LEU A 12 -9.15 -2.04 1.80
CA LEU A 12 -8.63 -3.35 1.39
C LEU A 12 -7.87 -4.04 2.53
N CYS A 13 -7.05 -3.27 3.27
CA CYS A 13 -6.32 -3.79 4.41
C CYS A 13 -7.25 -4.29 5.51
N LYS A 14 -8.30 -3.53 5.86
CA LYS A 14 -9.29 -3.94 6.87
C LYS A 14 -10.00 -5.24 6.50
N MET A 15 -10.34 -5.42 5.21
CA MET A 15 -10.94 -6.67 4.74
C MET A 15 -10.02 -7.89 4.95
N TRP A 16 -8.72 -7.75 4.69
CA TRP A 16 -7.76 -8.86 4.86
C TRP A 16 -7.41 -9.17 6.31
N VAL A 17 -7.39 -8.17 7.19
CA VAL A 17 -7.11 -8.36 8.63
C VAL A 17 -8.22 -9.16 9.32
N VAL A 18 -9.47 -9.01 8.88
CA VAL A 18 -10.61 -9.81 9.40
C VAL A 18 -10.42 -11.31 9.10
N GLU A 19 -9.60 -11.68 8.10
CA GLU A 19 -9.37 -13.07 7.69
C GLU A 19 -8.09 -13.71 8.26
N ARG A 20 -7.10 -12.95 8.76
CA ARG A 20 -5.83 -13.51 9.29
C ARG A 20 -5.24 -12.69 10.44
N ALA A 21 -5.15 -13.29 11.62
CA ALA A 21 -4.87 -12.61 12.89
C ALA A 21 -3.39 -12.36 13.25
N GLU A 22 -2.41 -12.54 12.35
CA GLU A 22 -0.99 -12.57 12.76
C GLU A 22 0.01 -11.77 11.90
N VAL A 23 -0.44 -10.75 11.14
CA VAL A 23 0.49 -9.96 10.32
C VAL A 23 0.37 -8.47 10.63
N ASP A 24 1.53 -7.83 10.78
CA ASP A 24 1.71 -6.39 11.03
C ASP A 24 0.84 -5.54 10.08
N SER A 25 0.10 -4.59 10.64
CA SER A 25 -0.95 -3.85 9.92
C SER A 25 -0.39 -3.08 8.72
N GLU A 26 0.82 -2.56 8.85
CA GLU A 26 1.58 -1.82 7.87
C GLU A 26 2.03 -2.70 6.71
N LYS A 27 2.37 -3.97 6.97
CA LYS A 27 2.67 -4.93 5.90
C LYS A 27 1.43 -5.21 5.05
N HIS A 28 0.24 -5.28 5.65
CA HIS A 28 -1.01 -5.41 4.90
C HIS A 28 -1.37 -4.15 4.11
N LEU A 29 -1.19 -2.97 4.71
CA LEU A 29 -1.36 -1.69 4.01
C LEU A 29 -0.44 -1.60 2.79
N LEU A 30 0.83 -1.99 2.93
CA LEU A 30 1.77 -2.01 1.82
C LEU A 30 1.34 -3.00 0.72
N LYS A 31 0.90 -4.21 1.09
CA LYS A 31 0.35 -5.18 0.12
C LYS A 31 -0.87 -4.61 -0.61
N ALA A 32 -1.82 -4.01 0.11
CA ALA A 32 -3.03 -3.44 -0.46
C ALA A 32 -2.72 -2.27 -1.43
N ALA A 33 -1.79 -1.38 -1.06
CA ALA A 33 -1.32 -0.29 -1.92
C ALA A 33 -0.70 -0.81 -3.23
N ILE A 34 0.14 -1.84 -3.15
CA ILE A 34 0.76 -2.45 -4.33
C ILE A 34 -0.29 -3.13 -5.21
N THR A 35 -1.20 -3.92 -4.61
CA THR A 35 -2.28 -4.61 -5.34
C THR A 35 -3.18 -3.62 -6.07
N LEU A 36 -3.62 -2.56 -5.39
CA LEU A 36 -4.45 -1.52 -6.00
C LEU A 36 -3.70 -0.76 -7.09
N GLY A 37 -2.43 -0.39 -6.85
CA GLY A 37 -1.60 0.28 -7.85
C GLY A 37 -1.40 -0.56 -9.12
N LEU A 38 -1.14 -1.87 -8.97
CA LEU A 38 -1.03 -2.81 -10.09
C LEU A 38 -2.35 -2.99 -10.84
N PHE A 39 -3.47 -3.09 -10.11
CA PHE A 39 -4.80 -3.18 -10.71
C PHE A 39 -5.12 -1.94 -11.55
N ILE A 40 -4.88 -0.74 -11.02
CA ILE A 40 -5.13 0.50 -11.76
C ILE A 40 -4.20 0.62 -12.95
N LYS A 41 -2.90 0.32 -12.81
CA LYS A 41 -1.95 0.32 -13.92
C LYS A 41 -2.41 -0.59 -15.07
N LYS A 42 -3.00 -1.75 -14.75
CA LYS A 42 -3.51 -2.71 -15.74
C LYS A 42 -4.79 -2.22 -16.44
N ASN A 43 -5.73 -1.65 -15.69
CA ASN A 43 -7.07 -1.32 -16.21
C ASN A 43 -7.24 0.14 -16.65
N SER A 44 -6.33 1.03 -16.25
CA SER A 44 -6.37 2.46 -16.55
C SER A 44 -4.95 3.03 -16.70
N PRO A 45 -4.24 2.70 -17.79
CA PRO A 45 -2.85 3.10 -18.00
C PRO A 45 -2.63 4.62 -17.95
N ASP A 46 -3.62 5.40 -18.37
CA ASP A 46 -3.59 6.87 -18.36
C ASP A 46 -3.46 7.44 -16.94
N MET A 47 -3.85 6.68 -15.92
CA MET A 47 -3.73 7.08 -14.53
C MET A 47 -2.38 6.76 -13.90
N LYS A 48 -1.42 6.18 -14.65
CA LYS A 48 -0.13 5.72 -14.11
C LYS A 48 0.58 6.80 -13.28
N ASN A 49 0.73 8.00 -13.81
CA ASN A 49 1.42 9.09 -13.12
C ASN A 49 0.69 9.50 -11.82
N ALA A 50 -0.64 9.54 -11.86
CA ALA A 50 -1.45 9.91 -10.70
C ALA A 50 -1.37 8.83 -9.59
N VAL A 51 -1.32 7.55 -9.98
CA VAL A 51 -1.14 6.42 -9.06
C VAL A 51 0.27 6.40 -8.48
N GLU A 52 1.32 6.65 -9.26
CA GLU A 52 2.69 6.73 -8.76
C GLU A 52 2.85 7.82 -7.71
N VAL A 53 2.28 9.01 -7.96
CA VAL A 53 2.26 10.11 -6.98
C VAL A 53 1.48 9.73 -5.72
N ALA A 54 0.29 9.14 -5.87
CA ALA A 54 -0.53 8.72 -4.74
C ALA A 54 0.15 7.62 -3.90
N MET A 55 0.75 6.63 -4.54
CA MET A 55 1.51 5.56 -3.87
C MET A 55 2.72 6.11 -3.13
N THR A 56 3.50 6.98 -3.77
CA THR A 56 4.69 7.59 -3.15
C THR A 56 4.29 8.43 -1.93
N GLY A 57 3.22 9.23 -2.07
CA GLY A 57 2.66 10.00 -0.96
C GLY A 57 2.17 9.11 0.19
N PHE A 58 1.45 8.04 -0.12
CA PHE A 58 0.98 7.07 0.87
C PHE A 58 2.15 6.44 1.64
N ILE A 59 3.14 5.90 0.93
CA ILE A 59 4.33 5.30 1.52
C ILE A 59 5.04 6.30 2.43
N ASN A 60 5.31 7.50 1.92
CA ASN A 60 6.08 8.51 2.64
C ASN A 60 5.36 8.98 3.92
N ASN A 61 4.04 9.08 3.89
CA ASN A 61 3.25 9.62 5.00
C ASN A 61 2.82 8.56 6.02
N ARG A 62 2.61 7.32 5.59
CA ARG A 62 2.05 6.26 6.46
C ARG A 62 3.05 5.16 6.80
N LEU A 63 3.98 4.85 5.90
CA LEU A 63 4.81 3.64 6.02
C LEU A 63 6.28 3.92 6.26
N THR A 64 6.77 5.15 6.06
CA THR A 64 8.21 5.49 6.21
C THR A 64 8.81 4.99 7.51
N ASN A 65 8.18 5.30 8.65
CA ASN A 65 8.69 4.94 9.96
C ASN A 65 8.77 3.41 10.12
N TRP A 66 7.67 2.72 9.78
CA TRP A 66 7.63 1.26 9.82
C TRP A 66 8.68 0.63 8.90
N ILE A 67 8.85 1.13 7.67
CA ILE A 67 9.88 0.67 6.74
C ILE A 67 11.28 0.81 7.35
N SER A 68 11.57 1.94 8.01
CA SER A 68 12.82 2.16 8.70
C SER A 68 13.02 1.20 9.87
N GLU A 69 11.98 0.92 10.66
CA GLU A 69 12.00 -0.05 11.77
C GLU A 69 12.24 -1.48 11.30
N GLN A 70 11.74 -1.85 10.12
CA GLN A 70 12.05 -3.13 9.48
C GLN A 70 13.51 -3.22 8.96
N GLY A 71 14.27 -2.11 9.00
CA GLY A 71 15.63 -1.99 8.47
C GLY A 71 15.68 -1.76 6.96
N GLY A 72 14.65 -1.10 6.42
CA GLY A 72 14.55 -0.66 5.03
C GLY A 72 13.93 -1.69 4.08
N TRP A 73 13.71 -1.28 2.83
CA TRP A 73 13.05 -2.07 1.78
C TRP A 73 13.66 -3.46 1.55
N VAL A 74 14.97 -3.61 1.72
CA VAL A 74 15.69 -4.88 1.51
C VAL A 74 15.23 -5.97 2.47
N ARG A 75 14.74 -5.59 3.67
CA ARG A 75 14.33 -6.54 4.71
C ARG A 75 12.84 -6.86 4.71
N ILE A 76 12.03 -6.10 3.97
CA ILE A 76 10.59 -6.30 3.90
C ILE A 76 10.30 -7.45 2.93
N ARG A 77 9.89 -8.61 3.47
CA ARG A 77 9.35 -9.72 2.66
C ARG A 77 7.83 -9.60 2.56
N LEU A 78 7.35 -9.34 1.35
CA LEU A 78 5.92 -9.29 1.02
C LEU A 78 5.32 -10.69 0.74
N VAL A 79 6.15 -11.72 0.64
CA VAL A 79 5.77 -13.12 0.42
C VAL A 79 5.96 -13.90 1.71
#